data_AF-A0AAV4MP66-F1
#
_entry.id   AF-A0AAV4MP66-F1
#
_cell.length_a   1.000
_cell.length_b   1.000
_cell.length_c   1.000
_cell.angle_alpha   90.00
_cell.angle_beta   90.00
_cell.angle_gamma   90.00
#
_symmetry.space_group_name_H-M   'P 1'
#
loop_
_entity.id
_entity.type
_entity.pdbx_description
1 polymer ?
#
loop_
_entity_poly.entity_id
_entity_poly.type
_entity_poly.pdbx_seq_one_letter_code
_entity_poly.pdbx_strand_id
1 'polypeptide(L)'
;TKIEKDNSLNLCEKNEPEICAICLDSFKEQDLGYPVCCKHVFCFDCIKRWVMIDYSCPIDRKFVNSIFRKTWKGRMSQTIILSTRY
;
A
#
# COMPACT_ATOMS: atom_id res chain seq x y z
N THR A 1 -16.07 -30.91 -31.28
CA THR A 1 -14.69 -31.21 -30.84
C THR A 1 -14.26 -30.13 -29.87
N LYS A 2 -13.72 -30.57 -28.72
CA LYS A 2 -13.33 -29.80 -27.54
C LYS A 2 -12.41 -28.61 -27.82
N ILE A 3 -12.65 -27.48 -27.15
CA ILE A 3 -11.69 -26.53 -26.53
C ILE A 3 -12.50 -25.80 -25.42
N GLU A 4 -12.58 -26.24 -24.16
CA GLU A 4 -11.65 -26.07 -23.01
C GLU A 4 -11.17 -24.61 -22.85
N LYS A 5 -11.79 -23.78 -22.00
CA LYS A 5 -11.75 -23.67 -20.52
C LYS A 5 -10.91 -22.46 -20.10
N ASP A 6 -11.49 -21.69 -19.18
CA ASP A 6 -10.84 -20.75 -18.25
C ASP A 6 -10.30 -19.44 -18.83
N ASN A 7 -10.97 -18.32 -18.54
CA ASN A 7 -10.75 -17.62 -17.27
C ASN A 7 -11.61 -16.34 -17.25
N SER A 8 -12.37 -16.20 -16.18
CA SER A 8 -13.37 -15.17 -15.93
C SER A 8 -12.77 -13.77 -15.95
N LEU A 9 -13.02 -13.01 -17.02
CA LEU A 9 -12.90 -11.55 -17.00
C LEU A 9 -14.14 -10.96 -16.30
N ASN A 10 -14.16 -11.07 -14.98
CA ASN A 10 -15.03 -10.24 -14.15
C ASN A 10 -14.48 -8.81 -14.14
N LEU A 11 -15.04 -7.94 -14.98
CA LEU A 11 -14.96 -6.50 -14.82
C LEU A 11 -16.20 -6.02 -14.06
N CYS A 12 -16.10 -5.94 -12.74
CA CYS A 12 -16.67 -4.86 -11.94
C CYS A 12 -16.29 -5.10 -10.48
N GLU A 13 -15.48 -4.24 -9.89
CA GLU A 13 -15.57 -3.90 -8.46
C GLU A 13 -14.60 -2.75 -8.19
N LYS A 14 -14.93 -1.89 -7.23
CA LYS A 14 -14.19 -0.66 -6.95
C LYS A 14 -12.77 -1.03 -6.52
N ASN A 15 -11.80 -0.87 -7.41
CA ASN A 15 -10.39 -1.23 -7.23
C ASN A 15 -9.71 -0.36 -6.16
N GLU A 16 -10.05 -0.56 -4.89
CA GLU A 16 -9.07 -0.31 -3.84
C GLU A 16 -7.91 -1.29 -4.07
N PRO A 17 -6.66 -0.84 -4.04
CA PRO A 17 -5.53 -1.73 -4.28
C PRO A 17 -5.59 -2.86 -3.24
N GLU A 18 -5.76 -4.10 -3.72
CA GLU A 18 -5.76 -5.30 -2.88
C GLU A 18 -4.35 -5.89 -2.73
N ILE A 19 -3.37 -5.31 -3.44
CA ILE A 19 -1.98 -5.73 -3.48
C ILE A 19 -1.04 -4.56 -3.20
N CYS A 20 0.09 -4.85 -2.56
CA CYS A 20 1.14 -3.87 -2.36
C CYS A 20 1.98 -3.71 -3.62
N ALA A 21 2.10 -2.50 -4.16
CA ALA A 21 2.94 -2.27 -5.34
C ALA A 21 4.47 -2.37 -5.09
N ILE A 22 4.91 -2.53 -3.83
CA ILE A 22 6.33 -2.72 -3.48
C ILE A 22 6.69 -4.21 -3.42
N CYS A 23 5.90 -5.03 -2.72
CA CYS A 23 6.18 -6.47 -2.57
C CYS A 23 5.29 -7.37 -3.44
N LEU A 24 4.33 -6.80 -4.16
CA LEU A 24 3.36 -7.49 -5.03
C LEU A 24 2.50 -8.54 -4.32
N ASP A 25 2.38 -8.46 -2.99
CA ASP A 25 1.60 -9.38 -2.17
C ASP A 25 0.24 -8.78 -1.78
N SER A 26 -0.73 -9.64 -1.47
CA SER A 26 -2.10 -9.23 -1.12
C SER A 26 -2.22 -8.73 0.32
N PHE A 27 -3.08 -7.74 0.52
CA PHE A 27 -3.42 -7.22 1.84
C PHE A 27 -4.39 -8.16 2.57
N LYS A 28 -3.87 -9.07 3.40
CA LYS A 28 -4.69 -9.99 4.21
C LYS A 28 -4.71 -9.59 5.68
N GLU A 29 -3.66 -9.95 6.41
CA GLU A 29 -3.56 -9.82 7.87
C GLU A 29 -2.31 -9.02 8.25
N GLN A 30 -2.15 -7.86 7.62
CA GLN A 30 -0.97 -7.02 7.81
C GLN A 30 -1.35 -5.55 7.98
N ASP A 31 -0.43 -4.80 8.57
CA ASP A 31 -0.60 -3.37 8.74
C ASP A 31 -0.44 -2.66 7.39
N LEU A 32 -1.34 -1.73 7.10
CA LEU A 32 -1.33 -0.95 5.87
C LEU A 32 -0.77 0.44 6.15
N GLY A 33 0.07 0.93 5.24
CA GLY A 33 0.64 2.26 5.26
C GLY A 33 0.07 3.09 4.12
N TYR A 34 -0.47 4.25 4.48
CA TYR A 34 -1.03 5.25 3.57
C TYR A 34 -0.15 6.50 3.64
N PRO A 35 0.61 6.85 2.59
CA PRO A 35 1.36 8.10 2.57
C PRO A 35 0.36 9.27 2.54
N VAL A 36 0.43 10.18 3.50
CA VAL A 36 -0.59 11.26 3.66
C VAL A 36 -0.62 12.20 2.43
N CYS A 37 0.48 12.29 1.69
CA CYS A 37 0.59 13.09 0.46
C CYS A 37 -0.18 12.52 -0.74
N CYS A 38 -0.65 11.27 -0.68
CA CYS A 38 -1.32 10.59 -1.79
C CYS A 38 -2.41 9.62 -1.29
N LYS A 39 -3.06 8.90 -2.21
CA LYS A 39 -4.11 7.92 -1.90
C LYS A 39 -3.64 6.46 -2.11
N HIS A 40 -2.35 6.25 -2.30
CA HIS A 40 -1.79 4.93 -2.53
C HIS A 40 -1.68 4.14 -1.22
N VAL A 41 -1.77 2.82 -1.33
CA VAL A 41 -1.75 1.91 -0.19
C VAL A 41 -0.63 0.90 -0.38
N PHE A 42 0.11 0.66 0.68
CA PHE A 42 1.21 -0.31 0.71
C PHE A 42 1.19 -1.06 2.04
N CYS A 43 1.96 -2.14 2.13
CA CYS A 43 2.26 -2.72 3.45
C CYS A 43 3.02 -1.67 4.25
N PHE A 44 2.67 -1.51 5.51
CA PHE A 44 3.30 -0.55 6.41
C PHE A 44 4.83 -0.73 6.42
N ASP A 45 5.32 -1.96 6.54
CA ASP A 45 6.76 -2.24 6.51
C ASP A 45 7.42 -1.97 5.15
N CYS A 46 6.69 -2.09 4.05
CA CYS A 46 7.21 -1.80 2.72
C CYS A 46 7.40 -0.30 2.52
N ILE A 47 6.34 0.50 2.74
CA ILE A 47 6.45 1.95 2.59
C ILE A 47 7.38 2.57 3.63
N LYS A 48 7.40 2.03 4.86
CA LYS A 48 8.31 2.49 5.91
C LYS A 48 9.77 2.28 5.53
N ARG A 49 10.13 1.13 4.94
CA ARG A 49 11.49 0.89 4.41
C ARG A 49 11.80 1.80 3.24
N TRP A 50 10.84 2.03 2.35
CA TRP A 50 11.01 2.91 1.21
C TRP A 50 11.40 4.33 1.64
N VAL A 51 10.65 4.92 2.58
CA VAL A 51 10.92 6.28 3.06
C VAL A 51 12.17 6.42 3.93
N MET A 52 12.82 5.32 4.32
CA MET A 52 14.16 5.38 4.92
C MET A 52 15.25 5.62 3.87
N ILE A 53 14.98 5.31 2.60
CA ILE A 53 15.91 5.47 1.48
C ILE A 53 15.54 6.73 0.71
N ASP A 54 14.25 6.90 0.39
CA ASP A 54 13.74 8.01 -0.40
C ASP A 54 12.35 8.44 0.09
N TYR A 55 12.23 9.69 0.51
CA TYR A 55 11.00 10.28 1.04
C TYR A 55 9.98 10.61 -0.08
N SER A 56 9.81 9.74 -1.06
CA SER A 56 8.81 9.90 -2.12
C SER A 56 7.88 8.69 -2.19
N CYS A 57 6.70 8.89 -2.76
CA CYS A 57 5.78 7.79 -3.02
C CYS A 57 6.27 6.96 -4.23
N PRO A 58 6.33 5.62 -4.15
CA PRO A 58 6.79 4.78 -5.25
C PRO A 58 6.00 4.92 -6.56
N ILE A 59 4.73 5.37 -6.48
CA ILE A 59 3.82 5.43 -7.62
C ILE A 59 3.84 6.81 -8.29
N ASP A 60 3.60 7.87 -7.51
CA ASP A 60 3.47 9.25 -8.02
C ASP A 60 4.63 10.18 -7.63
N ARG A 61 5.67 9.65 -6.98
CA ARG A 61 6.91 10.36 -6.57
C ARG A 61 6.66 11.63 -5.75
N LYS A 62 5.50 11.76 -5.13
CA LYS A 62 5.19 12.88 -4.24
C LYS A 62 5.98 12.74 -2.95
N PHE A 63 6.47 13.87 -2.43
CA PHE A 63 7.19 13.90 -1.17
C PHE A 63 6.30 13.42 -0.01
N VAL A 64 6.75 12.38 0.66
CA VAL A 64 6.08 11.76 1.80
C VAL A 64 6.69 12.35 3.07
N ASN A 65 5.90 13.14 3.81
CA ASN A 65 6.29 13.69 5.11
C ASN A 65 5.70 12.90 6.29
N SER A 66 4.70 12.05 6.03
CA SER A 66 3.97 11.32 7.05
C SER A 66 3.27 10.12 6.42
N ILE A 67 3.21 9.01 7.17
CA ILE A 67 2.53 7.78 6.78
C ILE A 67 1.49 7.44 7.83
N PHE A 68 0.24 7.29 7.42
CA PHE A 68 -0.83 6.78 8.27
C PHE A 68 -0.80 5.25 8.28
N ARG A 69 -0.58 4.64 9.44
CA ARG A 69 -0.63 3.20 9.66
C ARG A 69 -2.03 2.78 10.10
N LYS A 70 -2.66 1.89 9.33
CA LYS A 70 -3.91 1.21 9.69
C LYS A 70 -3.60 -0.23 10.06
N THR A 71 -3.92 -0.61 11.30
CA THR A 71 -3.73 -1.99 11.77
C THR A 71 -4.94 -2.85 11.42
N TRP A 72 -4.70 -4.09 11.01
CA TRP A 72 -5.80 -5.02 10.69
C TRP A 72 -6.51 -5.53 11.95
N LYS A 73 -5.81 -5.62 13.10
CA LYS A 73 -6.35 -6.09 14.39
C LYS A 73 -7.28 -5.09 15.09
N GLY A 74 -7.74 -4.05 14.40
CA GLY A 74 -8.89 -3.25 14.81
C GLY A 74 -8.72 -2.33 16.03
N ARG A 75 -7.50 -2.10 16.54
CA ARG A 75 -7.35 -1.35 17.81
C ARG A 75 -6.50 -0.09 17.81
N MET A 76 -5.63 0.16 16.83
CA MET A 76 -4.81 1.38 16.83
C MET A 76 -4.41 1.78 15.41
N SER A 77 -4.86 2.94 14.93
CA SER A 77 -4.27 3.59 13.76
C SER A 77 -3.35 4.72 14.24
N GLN A 78 -2.20 4.89 13.61
CA GLN A 78 -1.22 5.91 14.03
C GLN A 78 -0.61 6.59 12.81
N THR A 79 -0.52 7.91 12.85
CA THR A 79 0.26 8.68 11.88
C THR A 79 1.71 8.74 12.34
N ILE A 80 2.62 8.32 11.48
CA ILE A 80 4.06 8.40 11.70
C ILE A 80 4.56 9.59 10.91
N ILE A 81 5.01 10.62 11.63
CA ILE A 81 5.68 11.77 11.03
C ILE A 81 7.11 11.37 10.71
N LEU A 82 7.50 11.57 9.46
CA LEU A 82 8.83 11.32 8.97
C LEU A 82 9.68 12.54 9.31
N SER A 83 10.23 12.55 10.53
CA SER A 83 11.17 13.58 10.96
C SER A 83 12.43 13.44 10.11
N THR A 84 12.74 14.44 9.29
CA THR A 84 14.03 14.56 8.59
C THR A 84 15.15 14.35 9.61
N ARG A 85 15.96 13.29 9.43
CA ARG A 85 17.28 13.22 10.07
C ARG A 85 18.10 14.34 9.44
N TYR A 86 18.15 15.48 10.12
CA TYR A 86 19.15 16.51 9.90
C TYR A 86 20.52 16.01 10.37
#